data_AF-A0A923T8D3-F1
#
_entry.id   AF-A0A923T8D3-F1
#
_cell.length_a   1.000
_cell.length_b   1.000
_cell.length_c   1.000
_cell.angle_alpha   90.00
_cell.angle_beta   90.00
_cell.angle_gamma   90.00
#
_symmetry.space_group_name_H-M   'P 1'
#
loop_
_entity.id
_entity.type
_entity.pdbx_description
1 polymer ?
#
loop_
_entity_poly.entity_id
_entity_poly.type
_entity_poly.pdbx_seq_one_letter_code
_entity_poly.pdbx_strand_id
1 'polypeptide(L)'
;MNPHRIAFYILALLYLNSCSEDVSPSEDMKNFTQININEIEEVTLPNLIKDVTFTQLELTNASGMTSGSKILIRNNKFYILDPAQNEVFIFNIDGSFVDKISSLGDAPNQISFLVDFAFNDYTNEIELLDPRGKIISYRESDRSYRNVLNAQDQLTPVYGFALMSEDNIAFYSNLKEYLVYFYSRSRKEITSSNVLNEAIEPIDWHSIHPFSQRDNETFLLDMYLSKVYTIDSNGVHTKHTYNFGDNDFNISSKTHSEISAAGDLFGLLAEKKAFYPLSFHFEDDDFIVLRGLHEGTKRKELVFRKKSNLWTITDVTNDFNFYLCKASLRDGRYVGIQNVPGNIIKQFSDADLNANQKEALNGIKEDGNPVLVFYNFN
;
A
#
# COMPACT_ATOMS: atom_id res chain seq x y z
N MET A 1 73.18 4.14 -19.73
CA MET A 1 71.78 3.62 -19.68
C MET A 1 70.94 4.53 -20.57
N ASN A 2 70.30 4.02 -21.62
CA ASN A 2 69.67 4.84 -22.67
C ASN A 2 68.46 5.60 -22.09
N PRO A 3 68.38 6.95 -22.19
CA PRO A 3 67.30 7.74 -21.59
C PRO A 3 65.90 7.30 -22.06
N HIS A 4 65.79 6.76 -23.27
CA HIS A 4 64.53 6.21 -23.80
C HIS A 4 64.08 4.92 -23.08
N ARG A 5 65.01 4.11 -22.56
CA ARG A 5 64.66 2.91 -21.78
C ARG A 5 64.16 3.28 -20.38
N ILE A 6 64.75 4.30 -19.75
CA ILE A 6 64.31 4.79 -18.43
C ILE A 6 62.91 5.39 -18.52
N ALA A 7 62.63 6.18 -19.55
CA ALA A 7 61.30 6.73 -19.81
C ALA A 7 60.25 5.62 -20.03
N PHE A 8 60.61 4.54 -20.73
CA PHE A 8 59.70 3.40 -20.95
C PHE A 8 59.38 2.65 -19.65
N TYR A 9 60.37 2.47 -18.76
CA TYR A 9 60.13 1.85 -17.45
C TYR A 9 59.29 2.74 -16.53
N ILE A 10 59.45 4.06 -16.57
CA ILE A 10 58.62 5.00 -15.80
C ILE A 10 57.18 5.02 -16.32
N LEU A 11 56.97 4.97 -17.65
CA LEU A 11 55.62 4.88 -18.24
C LEU A 11 54.93 3.55 -17.91
N ALA A 12 55.67 2.44 -17.91
CA ALA A 12 55.13 1.12 -17.56
C ALA A 12 54.79 1.00 -16.06
N LEU A 13 55.53 1.67 -15.17
CA LEU A 13 55.23 1.76 -13.74
C LEU A 13 54.01 2.63 -13.41
N LEU A 14 53.66 3.58 -14.28
CA LEU A 14 52.44 4.39 -14.15
C LEU A 14 51.16 3.64 -14.56
N TYR A 15 51.25 2.62 -15.43
CA TYR A 15 50.11 1.79 -15.80
C TYR A 15 49.73 0.72 -14.75
N LEU A 16 50.64 0.41 -13.81
CA LEU A 16 50.38 -0.58 -12.76
C LEU A 16 49.80 0.03 -11.47
N ASN A 17 49.56 1.35 -11.44
CA ASN A 17 48.84 2.04 -10.37
C ASN A 17 47.48 2.59 -10.84
N SER A 18 46.87 1.97 -11.86
CA SER A 18 45.43 2.12 -12.06
C SER A 18 44.76 1.43 -10.87
N CYS A 19 44.49 2.21 -9.82
CA CYS A 19 43.63 1.78 -8.74
C CYS A 19 42.37 1.17 -9.34
N SER A 20 42.09 -0.08 -9.04
CA SER A 20 40.71 -0.55 -9.01
C SER A 20 40.01 0.33 -7.99
N GLU A 21 39.25 1.33 -8.45
CA GLU A 21 38.17 1.83 -7.61
C GLU A 21 37.33 0.59 -7.28
N ASP A 22 37.29 0.22 -6.00
CA ASP A 22 36.23 -0.62 -5.50
C ASP A 22 34.95 0.14 -5.82
N VAL A 23 34.33 -0.19 -6.95
CA VAL A 23 33.03 0.33 -7.34
C VAL A 23 32.07 -0.23 -6.29
N SER A 24 31.90 0.51 -5.20
CA SER A 24 30.82 0.26 -4.28
C SER A 24 29.54 0.29 -5.12
N PRO A 25 28.71 -0.77 -5.08
CA PRO A 25 27.48 -0.77 -5.86
C PRO A 25 26.72 0.52 -5.59
N SER A 26 26.13 1.09 -6.64
CA SER A 26 25.25 2.26 -6.49
C SER A 26 24.19 1.98 -5.43
N GLU A 27 23.70 3.01 -4.73
CA GLU A 27 22.64 2.83 -3.73
C GLU A 27 21.44 2.06 -4.29
N ASP A 28 21.10 2.28 -5.56
CA ASP A 28 20.05 1.51 -6.25
C ASP A 28 20.37 0.01 -6.37
N MET A 29 21.63 -0.39 -6.57
CA MET A 29 22.02 -1.80 -6.61
C MET A 29 21.97 -2.48 -5.23
N LYS A 30 22.17 -1.73 -4.14
CA LYS A 30 22.09 -2.30 -2.77
C LYS A 30 20.66 -2.60 -2.34
N ASN A 31 19.70 -1.87 -2.90
CA ASN A 31 18.28 -1.96 -2.55
C ASN A 31 17.47 -2.84 -3.51
N PHE A 32 18.15 -3.53 -4.45
CA PHE A 32 17.53 -4.35 -5.47
C PHE A 32 17.28 -5.79 -4.99
N THR A 33 16.05 -6.28 -5.16
CA THR A 33 15.65 -7.66 -4.84
C THR A 33 15.02 -8.31 -6.07
N GLN A 34 15.70 -9.32 -6.61
CA GLN A 34 15.13 -10.16 -7.67
C GLN A 34 14.30 -11.29 -7.06
N ILE A 35 13.09 -11.48 -7.56
CA ILE A 35 12.13 -12.48 -7.09
C ILE A 35 11.74 -13.38 -8.26
N ASN A 36 12.07 -14.67 -8.20
CA ASN A 36 11.57 -15.65 -9.16
C ASN A 36 10.30 -16.31 -8.61
N ILE A 37 9.14 -15.81 -9.01
CA ILE A 37 7.84 -16.28 -8.51
C ILE A 37 7.56 -17.76 -8.78
N ASN A 38 8.21 -18.36 -9.78
CA ASN A 38 8.03 -19.78 -10.12
C ASN A 38 8.81 -20.73 -9.19
N GLU A 39 9.74 -20.19 -8.41
CA GLU A 39 10.56 -20.95 -7.44
C GLU A 39 10.07 -20.77 -6.00
N ILE A 40 9.05 -19.94 -5.78
CA ILE A 40 8.48 -19.69 -4.45
C ILE A 40 7.48 -20.79 -4.11
N GLU A 41 7.52 -21.28 -2.87
CA GLU A 41 6.52 -22.21 -2.36
C GLU A 41 5.13 -21.58 -2.37
N GLU A 42 4.22 -22.18 -3.14
CA GLU A 42 2.81 -21.80 -3.17
C GLU A 42 2.04 -22.51 -2.05
N VAL A 43 1.40 -21.70 -1.20
CA VAL A 43 0.58 -22.17 -0.09
C VAL A 43 -0.85 -21.64 -0.22
N THR A 44 -1.81 -22.30 0.41
CA THR A 44 -3.17 -21.77 0.54
C THR A 44 -3.23 -20.65 1.58
N LEU A 45 -4.22 -19.76 1.50
CA LEU A 45 -4.40 -18.71 2.52
C LEU A 45 -4.45 -19.29 3.95
N PRO A 46 -5.21 -20.36 4.25
CA PRO A 46 -5.21 -20.97 5.58
C PRO A 46 -3.87 -21.53 6.04
N ASN A 47 -2.95 -21.86 5.13
CA ASN A 47 -1.61 -22.33 5.48
C ASN A 47 -0.62 -21.17 5.65
N LEU A 48 -0.90 -20.01 5.04
CA LEU A 48 -0.11 -18.79 5.18
C LEU A 48 -0.33 -18.12 6.55
N ILE A 49 -1.55 -18.18 7.08
CA ILE A 49 -1.96 -17.50 8.30
C ILE A 49 -2.43 -18.49 9.37
N LYS A 50 -2.36 -18.08 10.65
CA LYS A 50 -2.79 -18.87 11.81
C LYS A 50 -3.54 -18.01 12.82
N ASP A 51 -4.04 -18.64 13.88
CA ASP A 51 -4.75 -18.01 15.00
C ASP A 51 -5.93 -17.11 14.55
N VAL A 52 -6.64 -17.57 13.52
CA VAL A 52 -7.65 -16.79 12.82
C VAL A 52 -8.89 -16.55 13.70
N THR A 53 -9.46 -15.34 13.66
CA THR A 53 -10.78 -15.07 14.25
C THR A 53 -11.59 -14.19 13.31
N PHE A 54 -12.89 -14.49 13.22
CA PHE A 54 -13.82 -13.81 12.32
C PHE A 54 -14.71 -12.83 13.08
N THR A 55 -14.97 -11.67 12.50
CA THR A 55 -15.91 -10.69 13.03
C THR A 55 -16.72 -10.12 11.87
N GLN A 56 -17.96 -10.57 11.73
CA GLN A 56 -18.87 -10.02 10.72
C GLN A 56 -19.37 -8.65 11.19
N LEU A 57 -19.26 -7.64 10.33
CA LEU A 57 -19.77 -6.31 10.61
C LEU A 57 -21.30 -6.33 10.56
N GLU A 58 -21.94 -5.63 11.49
CA GLU A 58 -23.40 -5.59 11.59
C GLU A 58 -24.02 -4.94 10.36
N LEU A 59 -24.99 -5.62 9.75
CA LEU A 59 -25.79 -5.09 8.66
C LEU A 59 -27.13 -4.54 9.19
N THR A 60 -27.33 -3.24 9.01
CA THR A 60 -28.56 -2.50 9.27
C THR A 60 -28.81 -1.54 8.10
N ASN A 61 -29.97 -0.88 8.07
CA ASN A 61 -30.25 0.19 7.10
C ASN A 61 -29.24 1.36 7.17
N ALA A 62 -28.59 1.57 8.31
CA ALA A 62 -27.63 2.66 8.51
C ALA A 62 -26.17 2.24 8.25
N SER A 63 -25.89 0.94 8.22
CA SER A 63 -24.53 0.39 8.21
C SER A 63 -24.19 -0.41 6.96
N GLY A 64 -25.08 -0.52 5.98
CA GLY A 64 -24.82 -1.26 4.74
C GLY A 64 -23.58 -0.76 4.00
N MET A 65 -22.61 -1.64 3.80
CA MET A 65 -21.33 -1.36 3.15
C MET A 65 -21.29 -1.98 1.75
N THR A 66 -20.62 -1.29 0.82
CA THR A 66 -20.29 -1.81 -0.52
C THR A 66 -18.96 -2.55 -0.47
N SER A 67 -17.92 -1.90 0.06
CA SER A 67 -16.59 -2.49 0.23
C SER A 67 -15.74 -1.66 1.18
N GLY A 68 -15.00 -2.31 2.08
CA GLY A 68 -13.96 -1.63 2.84
C GLY A 68 -12.68 -1.53 2.01
N SER A 69 -12.15 -0.32 1.84
CA SER A 69 -10.89 -0.07 1.14
C SER A 69 -9.72 0.26 2.07
N LYS A 70 -10.00 0.78 3.27
CA LYS A 70 -9.01 1.08 4.33
C LYS A 70 -9.61 0.85 5.71
N ILE A 71 -8.83 0.25 6.62
CA ILE A 71 -9.25 -0.05 7.99
C ILE A 71 -8.24 0.53 8.97
N LEU A 72 -8.69 1.39 9.88
CA LEU A 72 -7.91 1.83 11.03
C LEU A 72 -8.63 1.41 12.33
N ILE A 73 -7.88 1.01 13.33
CA ILE A 73 -8.37 0.61 14.66
C ILE A 73 -7.93 1.66 15.66
N ARG A 74 -8.89 2.25 16.37
CA ARG A 74 -8.61 3.26 17.39
C ARG A 74 -9.64 3.21 18.49
N ASN A 75 -9.21 3.30 19.74
CA ASN A 75 -10.07 3.26 20.93
C ASN A 75 -11.09 2.11 20.90
N ASN A 76 -10.62 0.90 20.57
CA ASN A 76 -11.43 -0.33 20.46
C ASN A 76 -12.59 -0.26 19.44
N LYS A 77 -12.42 0.54 18.38
CA LYS A 77 -13.36 0.64 17.27
C LYS A 77 -12.67 0.45 15.93
N PHE A 78 -13.38 -0.11 14.98
CA PHE A 78 -13.00 -0.18 13.58
C PHE A 78 -13.50 1.07 12.85
N TYR A 79 -12.63 1.72 12.11
CA TYR A 79 -12.94 2.81 11.18
C TYR A 79 -12.64 2.31 9.78
N ILE A 80 -13.68 2.20 8.95
CA ILE A 80 -13.57 1.53 7.65
C ILE A 80 -14.05 2.48 6.56
N LEU A 81 -13.13 2.83 5.65
CA LEU A 81 -13.43 3.63 4.47
C LEU A 81 -14.20 2.79 3.45
N ASP A 82 -15.37 3.27 3.06
CA ASP A 82 -16.08 2.84 1.86
C ASP A 82 -16.05 3.98 0.82
N PRO A 83 -15.12 3.90 -0.16
CA PRO A 83 -14.95 4.98 -1.13
C PRO A 83 -16.13 5.08 -2.11
N ALA A 84 -16.87 3.99 -2.34
CA ALA A 84 -18.05 4.02 -3.21
C ALA A 84 -19.18 4.84 -2.59
N GLN A 85 -19.26 4.85 -1.26
CA GLN A 85 -20.24 5.63 -0.50
C GLN A 85 -19.73 6.99 -0.03
N ASN A 86 -18.41 7.24 -0.10
CA ASN A 86 -17.74 8.40 0.48
C ASN A 86 -17.94 8.51 2.01
N GLU A 87 -17.89 7.37 2.69
CA GLU A 87 -18.16 7.28 4.13
C GLU A 87 -17.07 6.52 4.87
N VAL A 88 -16.82 6.92 6.11
CA VAL A 88 -16.04 6.12 7.07
C VAL A 88 -17.02 5.51 8.08
N PHE A 89 -17.25 4.21 7.99
CA PHE A 89 -18.10 3.48 8.93
C PHE A 89 -17.35 3.19 10.23
N ILE A 90 -18.05 3.27 11.35
CA ILE A 90 -17.52 3.03 12.69
C ILE A 90 -18.25 1.84 13.30
N PHE A 91 -17.49 0.83 13.69
CA PHE A 91 -17.99 -0.38 14.36
C PHE A 91 -17.25 -0.60 15.68
N ASN A 92 -17.92 -1.21 16.64
CA ASN A 92 -17.26 -1.75 17.82
C ASN A 92 -16.44 -2.99 17.45
N ILE A 93 -15.56 -3.40 18.36
CA ILE A 93 -14.67 -4.54 18.15
C ILE A 93 -15.39 -5.89 17.96
N ASP A 94 -16.65 -5.98 18.37
CA ASP A 94 -17.53 -7.14 18.21
C ASP A 94 -18.30 -7.13 16.87
N GLY A 95 -18.11 -6.09 16.06
CA GLY A 95 -18.77 -5.91 14.78
C GLY A 95 -20.07 -5.09 14.84
N SER A 96 -20.57 -4.71 16.03
CA SER A 96 -21.77 -3.89 16.14
C SER A 96 -21.56 -2.47 15.60
N PHE A 97 -22.57 -1.95 14.90
CA PHE A 97 -22.51 -0.63 14.30
C PHE A 97 -22.60 0.47 15.36
N VAL A 98 -21.75 1.49 15.22
CA VAL A 98 -21.72 2.65 16.12
C VAL A 98 -22.28 3.88 15.41
N ASP A 99 -21.66 4.25 14.29
CA ASP A 99 -21.92 5.50 13.59
C ASP A 99 -21.19 5.50 12.23
N LYS A 100 -21.32 6.58 11.47
CA LYS A 100 -20.51 6.82 10.28
C LYS A 100 -20.16 8.30 10.12
N ILE A 101 -18.99 8.58 9.56
CA ILE A 101 -18.58 9.92 9.17
C ILE A 101 -18.91 10.07 7.69
N SER A 102 -19.85 10.97 7.40
CA SER A 102 -20.21 11.38 6.04
C SER A 102 -20.05 12.88 5.95
N SER A 103 -19.38 13.33 4.89
CA SER A 103 -19.15 14.76 4.66
C SER A 103 -19.41 15.17 3.22
N LEU A 104 -20.21 14.38 2.49
CA LEU A 104 -20.46 14.59 1.07
C LEU A 104 -21.23 15.90 0.82
N GLY A 105 -20.73 16.70 -0.11
CA GLY A 105 -21.38 17.89 -0.65
C GLY A 105 -20.39 18.96 -1.09
N ASP A 106 -20.91 20.07 -1.60
CA ASP A 106 -20.09 21.14 -2.19
C ASP A 106 -19.83 22.32 -1.23
N ALA A 107 -20.32 22.24 0.02
CA ALA A 107 -20.07 23.29 1.00
C ALA A 107 -18.56 23.39 1.35
N PRO A 108 -18.07 24.56 1.79
CA PRO A 108 -16.68 24.72 2.20
C PRO A 108 -16.20 23.71 3.25
N ASN A 109 -17.10 23.19 4.08
CA ASN A 109 -16.87 22.17 5.10
C ASN A 109 -17.30 20.75 4.70
N GLN A 110 -17.48 20.47 3.41
CA GLN A 110 -17.85 19.16 2.85
C GLN A 110 -16.87 18.71 1.76
N ILE A 111 -16.71 17.40 1.56
CA ILE A 111 -15.91 16.83 0.48
C ILE A 111 -16.80 16.44 -0.70
N SER A 112 -16.26 16.53 -1.91
CA SER A 112 -16.92 15.99 -3.11
C SER A 112 -16.61 14.50 -3.29
N PHE A 113 -15.42 14.06 -2.90
CA PHE A 113 -15.01 12.65 -2.92
C PHE A 113 -14.14 12.33 -1.71
N LEU A 114 -14.26 11.12 -1.17
CA LEU A 114 -13.41 10.62 -0.09
C LEU A 114 -12.45 9.57 -0.64
N VAL A 115 -11.16 9.91 -0.72
CA VAL A 115 -10.14 8.98 -1.24
C VAL A 115 -9.25 8.41 -0.16
N ASP A 116 -9.09 9.12 0.96
CA ASP A 116 -8.25 8.67 2.07
C ASP A 116 -8.68 9.28 3.41
N PHE A 117 -8.25 8.68 4.51
CA PHE A 117 -8.39 9.26 5.85
C PHE A 117 -7.26 8.86 6.79
N ALA A 118 -6.99 9.68 7.80
CA ALA A 118 -6.00 9.40 8.83
C ALA A 118 -6.43 9.95 10.19
N PHE A 119 -5.88 9.38 11.25
CA PHE A 119 -5.92 10.00 12.58
C PHE A 119 -4.71 10.90 12.75
N ASN A 120 -4.96 12.15 13.13
CA ASN A 120 -3.93 13.12 13.44
C ASN A 120 -3.66 13.12 14.94
N ASP A 121 -2.57 12.45 15.36
CA ASP A 121 -2.17 12.37 16.77
C ASP A 121 -1.68 13.69 17.35
N TYR A 122 -1.25 14.63 16.50
CA TYR A 122 -0.83 15.95 16.94
C TYR A 122 -2.02 16.83 17.36
N THR A 123 -3.18 16.64 16.72
CA THR A 123 -4.38 17.48 16.95
C THR A 123 -5.57 16.73 17.57
N ASN A 124 -5.50 15.40 17.69
CA ASN A 124 -6.61 14.52 18.09
C ASN A 124 -7.83 14.65 17.17
N GLU A 125 -7.55 14.60 15.86
CA GLU A 125 -8.55 14.78 14.81
C GLU A 125 -8.57 13.59 13.86
N ILE A 126 -9.70 13.39 13.19
CA ILE A 126 -9.87 12.51 12.04
C ILE A 126 -9.85 13.41 10.82
N GLU A 127 -8.85 13.21 9.95
CA GLU A 127 -8.66 14.00 8.74
C GLU A 127 -9.11 13.19 7.52
N LEU A 128 -10.02 13.77 6.72
CA LEU A 128 -10.57 13.18 5.50
C LEU A 128 -9.99 13.91 4.28
N LEU A 129 -9.48 13.16 3.31
CA LEU A 129 -8.89 13.70 2.08
C LEU A 129 -9.89 13.67 0.92
N ASP A 130 -10.10 14.85 0.34
CA ASP A 130 -10.67 15.03 -0.99
C ASP A 130 -9.54 15.12 -2.04
N PRO A 131 -9.67 14.43 -3.18
CA PRO A 131 -8.64 14.39 -4.20
C PRO A 131 -8.33 15.75 -4.84
N ARG A 132 -9.16 16.77 -4.61
CA ARG A 132 -8.86 18.15 -5.01
C ARG A 132 -7.79 18.81 -4.15
N GLY A 133 -7.20 18.12 -3.17
CA GLY A 133 -6.21 18.71 -2.25
C GLY A 133 -6.87 19.42 -1.07
N LYS A 134 -8.04 18.95 -0.65
CA LYS A 134 -8.78 19.48 0.50
C LYS A 134 -8.78 18.45 1.62
N ILE A 135 -8.44 18.87 2.82
CA ILE A 135 -8.53 18.04 4.03
C ILE A 135 -9.58 18.64 4.96
N ILE A 136 -10.52 17.80 5.41
CA ILE A 136 -11.51 18.17 6.42
C ILE A 136 -11.21 17.43 7.71
N SER A 137 -11.14 18.17 8.82
CA SER A 137 -10.83 17.59 10.12
C SER A 137 -12.06 17.57 11.01
N TYR A 138 -12.25 16.45 11.68
CA TYR A 138 -13.27 16.23 12.69
C TYR A 138 -12.61 15.93 14.02
N ARG A 139 -13.19 16.44 15.10
CA ARG A 139 -12.74 16.19 16.47
C ARG A 139 -12.94 14.70 16.79
N GLU A 140 -11.91 13.97 17.18
CA GLU A 140 -12.01 12.51 17.34
C GLU A 140 -13.06 12.09 18.39
N SER A 141 -13.17 12.84 19.49
CA SER A 141 -14.03 12.52 20.63
C SER A 141 -15.52 12.54 20.34
N ASP A 142 -15.98 13.51 19.55
CA ASP A 142 -17.40 13.77 19.31
C ASP A 142 -17.77 13.84 17.83
N ARG A 143 -16.79 13.72 16.91
CA ARG A 143 -16.93 13.86 15.46
C ARG A 143 -17.48 15.22 15.03
N SER A 144 -17.32 16.25 15.86
CA SER A 144 -17.67 17.63 15.49
C SER A 144 -16.70 18.18 14.45
N TYR A 145 -17.21 18.92 13.47
CA TYR A 145 -16.37 19.62 12.49
C TYR A 145 -15.38 20.57 13.18
N ARG A 146 -14.14 20.61 12.70
CA ARG A 146 -13.08 21.46 13.24
C ARG A 146 -12.65 22.54 12.26
N ASN A 147 -12.07 22.12 11.15
CA ASN A 147 -11.47 23.02 10.18
C ASN A 147 -11.41 22.36 8.80
N VAL A 148 -10.96 23.17 7.85
CA VAL A 148 -10.66 22.76 6.49
C VAL A 148 -9.29 23.31 6.10
N LEU A 149 -8.47 22.48 5.51
CA LEU A 149 -7.24 22.84 4.83
C LEU A 149 -7.48 22.74 3.33
N ASN A 150 -7.16 23.81 2.59
CA ASN A 150 -7.27 23.83 1.14
C ASN A 150 -5.88 24.03 0.52
N ALA A 151 -5.37 22.97 -0.12
CA ALA A 151 -4.17 22.98 -0.95
C ALA A 151 -4.50 22.98 -2.45
N GLN A 152 -5.79 22.98 -2.82
CA GLN A 152 -6.27 22.83 -4.20
C GLN A 152 -5.71 23.83 -5.20
N ASP A 153 -5.42 25.07 -4.78
CA ASP A 153 -4.89 26.12 -5.66
C ASP A 153 -3.41 25.90 -5.99
N GLN A 154 -2.72 25.04 -5.24
CA GLN A 154 -1.30 24.73 -5.39
C GLN A 154 -1.06 23.30 -5.89
N LEU A 155 -1.89 22.33 -5.47
CA LEU A 155 -1.72 20.91 -5.78
C LEU A 155 -3.07 20.20 -5.89
N THR A 156 -3.40 19.78 -7.12
CA THR A 156 -4.57 18.94 -7.45
C THR A 156 -4.34 18.23 -8.79
N PRO A 157 -4.69 16.94 -8.95
CA PRO A 157 -5.27 16.06 -7.93
C PRO A 157 -4.21 15.47 -6.98
N VAL A 158 -4.67 14.93 -5.85
CA VAL A 158 -3.92 14.10 -4.90
C VAL A 158 -4.73 12.85 -4.57
N TYR A 159 -4.08 11.72 -4.29
CA TYR A 159 -4.78 10.43 -4.09
C TYR A 159 -4.47 9.76 -2.76
N GLY A 160 -3.56 10.31 -1.97
CA GLY A 160 -3.25 9.84 -0.63
C GLY A 160 -2.46 10.89 0.14
N PHE A 161 -2.45 10.75 1.46
CA PHE A 161 -1.65 11.63 2.33
C PHE A 161 -1.07 10.89 3.53
N ALA A 162 0.05 11.40 4.03
CA ALA A 162 0.68 10.97 5.26
C ALA A 162 1.00 12.17 6.15
N LEU A 163 0.68 12.05 7.44
CA LEU A 163 0.98 13.06 8.45
C LEU A 163 2.41 12.87 8.92
N MET A 164 3.30 13.79 8.54
CA MET A 164 4.74 13.71 8.81
C MET A 164 5.13 14.39 10.12
N SER A 165 4.42 15.46 10.47
CA SER A 165 4.56 16.20 11.73
C SER A 165 3.29 17.04 11.96
N GLU A 166 3.22 17.77 13.06
CA GLU A 166 2.14 18.75 13.30
C GLU A 166 2.03 19.77 12.14
N ASP A 167 3.15 20.16 11.54
CA ASP A 167 3.17 21.16 10.47
C ASP A 167 3.17 20.57 9.06
N ASN A 168 3.80 19.41 8.84
CA ASN A 168 4.06 18.90 7.49
C ASN A 168 3.19 17.69 7.13
N ILE A 169 2.62 17.73 5.92
CA ILE A 169 1.84 16.66 5.29
C ILE A 169 2.57 16.24 4.00
N ALA A 170 2.73 14.95 3.77
CA ALA A 170 3.12 14.42 2.46
C ALA A 170 1.86 14.06 1.67
N PHE A 171 1.70 14.62 0.47
CA PHE A 171 0.67 14.27 -0.49
C PHE A 171 1.25 13.41 -1.60
N TYR A 172 0.48 12.42 -2.05
CA TYR A 172 0.82 11.62 -3.21
C TYR A 172 -0.01 12.02 -4.43
N SER A 173 0.64 12.09 -5.60
CA SER A 173 -0.04 12.16 -6.88
C SER A 173 0.77 11.49 -7.99
N ASN A 174 0.15 10.54 -8.68
CA ASN A 174 0.69 9.90 -9.89
C ASN A 174 0.34 10.64 -11.20
N LEU A 175 -0.30 11.80 -11.13
CA LEU A 175 -0.63 12.65 -12.29
C LEU A 175 0.19 13.95 -12.33
N LYS A 176 1.25 14.02 -11.53
CA LYS A 176 2.11 15.20 -11.38
C LYS A 176 3.56 14.83 -11.67
N GLU A 177 4.42 15.84 -11.82
CA GLU A 177 5.85 15.66 -12.15
C GLU A 177 6.60 14.88 -11.06
N TYR A 178 6.24 15.05 -9.79
CA TYR A 178 6.81 14.33 -8.66
C TYR A 178 5.74 13.45 -8.01
N LEU A 179 6.14 12.28 -7.47
CA LEU A 179 5.19 11.40 -6.79
C LEU A 179 4.75 11.95 -5.43
N VAL A 180 5.63 12.70 -4.75
CA VAL A 180 5.38 13.27 -3.42
C VAL A 180 5.55 14.78 -3.43
N TYR A 181 4.63 15.44 -2.75
CA TYR A 181 4.66 16.86 -2.44
C TYR A 181 4.47 17.07 -0.94
N PHE A 182 5.23 17.98 -0.34
CA PHE A 182 5.12 18.34 1.06
C PHE A 182 4.37 19.65 1.22
N TYR A 183 3.36 19.67 2.08
CA TYR A 183 2.61 20.87 2.45
C TYR A 183 2.91 21.26 3.89
N SER A 184 3.33 22.51 4.10
CA SER A 184 3.51 23.11 5.43
C SER A 184 2.25 23.87 5.84
N ARG A 185 1.63 23.51 6.97
CA ARG A 185 0.38 24.12 7.48
C ARG A 185 0.57 25.56 7.91
N SER A 186 1.67 25.86 8.58
CA SER A 186 2.01 27.20 9.09
C SER A 186 2.32 28.17 7.95
N ARG A 187 3.08 27.72 6.94
CA ARG A 187 3.45 28.55 5.78
C ARG A 187 2.40 28.54 4.68
N LYS A 188 1.55 27.51 4.62
CA LYS A 188 0.60 27.24 3.52
C LYS A 188 1.29 27.14 2.17
N GLU A 189 2.45 26.51 2.15
CA GLU A 189 3.31 26.37 0.98
C GLU A 189 3.51 24.90 0.63
N ILE A 190 3.67 24.62 -0.66
CA ILE A 190 4.01 23.31 -1.20
C ILE A 190 5.43 23.29 -1.74
N THR A 191 6.15 22.21 -1.44
CA THR A 191 7.43 21.87 -2.07
C THR A 191 7.35 20.46 -2.64
N SER A 192 7.96 20.20 -3.79
CA SER A 192 8.08 18.83 -4.31
C SER A 192 9.16 18.04 -3.58
N SER A 193 9.04 16.72 -3.64
CA SER A 193 10.13 15.80 -3.30
C SER A 193 11.18 15.72 -4.43
N ASN A 194 12.19 14.88 -4.23
CA ASN A 194 13.19 14.49 -5.23
C ASN A 194 12.77 13.29 -6.09
N VAL A 195 11.57 12.72 -5.90
CA VAL A 195 11.11 11.52 -6.62
C VAL A 195 10.23 11.93 -7.78
N LEU A 196 10.77 11.81 -8.99
CA LEU A 196 10.05 12.03 -10.23
C LEU A 196 9.00 10.95 -10.44
N ASN A 197 7.89 11.35 -11.05
CA ASN A 197 6.91 10.42 -11.58
C ASN A 197 7.35 9.99 -12.98
N GLU A 198 7.93 8.80 -13.07
CA GLU A 198 8.41 8.24 -14.34
C GLU A 198 7.31 7.53 -15.15
N ALA A 199 6.06 7.59 -14.69
CA ALA A 199 4.92 7.05 -15.41
C ALA A 199 4.73 7.81 -16.73
N ILE A 200 5.15 7.19 -17.84
CA ILE A 200 5.06 7.79 -19.18
C ILE A 200 3.59 8.09 -19.52
N GLU A 201 2.70 7.13 -19.23
CA GLU A 201 1.24 7.26 -19.35
C GLU A 201 0.58 6.40 -18.27
N PRO A 202 -0.29 6.96 -17.41
CA PRO A 202 -0.96 6.21 -16.37
C PRO A 202 -1.85 5.12 -16.99
N ILE A 203 -1.74 3.91 -16.47
CA ILE A 203 -2.65 2.80 -16.79
C ILE A 203 -3.79 2.82 -15.76
N ASP A 204 -4.99 2.42 -16.17
CA ASP A 204 -6.20 2.44 -15.32
C ASP A 204 -6.05 1.71 -13.98
N TRP A 205 -5.10 0.76 -13.87
CA TRP A 205 -4.75 0.09 -12.62
C TRP A 205 -3.71 0.90 -11.82
N HIS A 206 -4.11 1.39 -10.64
CA HIS A 206 -3.26 2.17 -9.74
C HIS A 206 -3.52 1.83 -8.27
N SER A 207 -2.56 2.12 -7.38
CA SER A 207 -2.73 1.92 -5.94
C SER A 207 -3.68 2.97 -5.37
N ILE A 208 -4.67 2.53 -4.59
CA ILE A 208 -5.63 3.40 -3.92
C ILE A 208 -5.01 4.03 -2.65
N HIS A 209 -4.02 3.36 -2.06
CA HIS A 209 -3.37 3.77 -0.81
C HIS A 209 -1.83 3.63 -0.93
N PRO A 210 -1.16 4.65 -1.48
CA PRO A 210 0.27 4.61 -1.84
C PRO A 210 1.19 4.66 -0.62
N PHE A 211 0.70 5.21 0.49
CA PHE A 211 1.43 5.32 1.75
C PHE A 211 1.07 4.18 2.69
N SER A 212 2.08 3.64 3.37
CA SER A 212 1.92 2.84 4.58
C SER A 212 2.78 3.41 5.70
N GLN A 213 2.32 3.29 6.95
CA GLN A 213 3.02 3.85 8.11
C GLN A 213 3.29 2.77 9.15
N ARG A 214 4.49 2.84 9.73
CA ARG A 214 4.93 2.01 10.85
C ARG A 214 5.75 2.85 11.80
N ASP A 215 5.28 3.01 13.04
CA ASP A 215 5.96 3.84 14.04
C ASP A 215 6.24 5.25 13.50
N ASN A 216 7.52 5.61 13.38
CA ASN A 216 7.96 6.91 12.85
C ASN A 216 8.39 6.82 11.38
N GLU A 217 8.19 5.68 10.71
CA GLU A 217 8.54 5.47 9.31
C GLU A 217 7.29 5.57 8.43
N THR A 218 7.38 6.40 7.41
CA THR A 218 6.40 6.47 6.33
C THR A 218 7.00 5.86 5.07
N PHE A 219 6.30 4.89 4.50
CA PHE A 219 6.66 4.23 3.26
C PHE A 219 5.79 4.75 2.12
N LEU A 220 6.38 4.81 0.93
CA LEU A 220 5.67 5.07 -0.32
C LEU A 220 5.96 3.92 -1.29
N LEU A 221 4.92 3.36 -1.91
CA LEU A 221 5.06 2.46 -3.04
C LEU A 221 4.87 3.23 -4.36
N ASP A 222 5.91 3.30 -5.17
CA ASP A 222 5.76 3.52 -6.60
C ASP A 222 5.39 2.20 -7.25
N MET A 223 4.11 2.08 -7.58
CA MET A 223 3.55 0.90 -8.21
C MET A 223 4.26 0.61 -9.52
N TYR A 224 4.47 1.60 -10.39
CA TYR A 224 4.88 1.34 -11.78
C TYR A 224 6.32 0.86 -11.90
N LEU A 225 7.15 1.20 -10.92
CA LEU A 225 8.55 0.77 -10.85
C LEU A 225 8.79 -0.35 -9.84
N SER A 226 7.75 -0.83 -9.14
CA SER A 226 7.88 -1.74 -7.99
C SER A 226 8.95 -1.26 -6.98
N LYS A 227 9.01 0.06 -6.77
CA LYS A 227 10.00 0.72 -5.93
C LYS A 227 9.34 1.24 -4.66
N VAL A 228 9.95 0.93 -3.52
CA VAL A 228 9.50 1.38 -2.20
C VAL A 228 10.45 2.43 -1.70
N TYR A 229 9.91 3.55 -1.24
CA TYR A 229 10.65 4.63 -0.63
C TYR A 229 10.32 4.75 0.85
N THR A 230 11.24 5.34 1.60
CA THR A 230 11.01 5.88 2.94
C THR A 230 10.97 7.39 2.88
N ILE A 231 10.15 8.01 3.73
CA ILE A 231 9.99 9.45 3.81
C ILE A 231 10.35 9.89 5.22
N ASP A 232 11.29 10.81 5.32
CA ASP A 232 11.74 11.41 6.59
C ASP A 232 11.94 12.93 6.46
N SER A 233 12.51 13.55 7.49
CA SER A 233 12.77 15.00 7.50
C SER A 233 13.79 15.47 6.46
N ASN A 234 14.59 14.57 5.90
CA ASN A 234 15.62 14.86 4.90
C ASN A 234 15.12 14.63 3.47
N GLY A 235 13.95 14.03 3.28
CA GLY A 235 13.33 13.83 1.97
C GLY A 235 12.81 12.41 1.76
N VAL A 236 12.86 11.96 0.50
CA VAL A 236 12.38 10.65 0.09
C VAL A 236 13.56 9.81 -0.40
N HIS A 237 13.72 8.62 0.17
CA HIS A 237 14.88 7.75 -0.07
C HIS A 237 14.44 6.37 -0.55
N THR A 238 15.08 5.83 -1.58
CA THR A 238 14.82 4.46 -2.05
C THR A 238 15.14 3.46 -0.94
N LYS A 239 14.20 2.58 -0.62
CA LYS A 239 14.39 1.47 0.33
C LYS A 239 14.50 0.12 -0.37
N HIS A 240 13.57 -0.17 -1.27
CA HIS A 240 13.54 -1.43 -2.02
C HIS A 240 13.22 -1.18 -3.49
N THR A 241 13.77 -1.99 -4.38
CA THR A 241 13.35 -2.12 -5.77
C THR A 241 13.17 -3.60 -6.05
N TYR A 242 11.97 -4.01 -6.42
CA TYR A 242 11.65 -5.41 -6.71
C TYR A 242 11.61 -5.65 -8.22
N ASN A 243 12.13 -6.78 -8.66
CA ASN A 243 12.08 -7.21 -10.06
C ASN A 243 11.70 -8.68 -10.13
N PHE A 244 10.75 -9.03 -11.00
CA PHE A 244 10.21 -10.39 -11.11
C PHE A 244 10.89 -11.24 -12.20
N GLY A 245 12.14 -10.90 -12.57
CA GLY A 245 12.92 -11.62 -13.58
C GLY A 245 12.22 -11.65 -14.93
N ASP A 246 12.12 -12.84 -15.52
CA ASP A 246 11.46 -13.06 -16.81
C ASP A 246 9.95 -12.78 -16.77
N ASN A 247 9.34 -12.80 -15.57
CA ASN A 247 7.94 -12.46 -15.40
C ASN A 247 7.70 -10.95 -15.24
N ASP A 248 8.72 -10.11 -15.08
CA ASP A 248 8.55 -8.68 -14.80
C ASP A 248 7.82 -7.93 -15.92
N PHE A 249 6.70 -7.28 -15.61
CA PHE A 249 5.98 -6.45 -16.57
C PHE A 249 6.42 -4.97 -16.48
N ASN A 250 7.35 -4.57 -17.33
CA ASN A 250 7.84 -3.20 -17.36
C ASN A 250 6.85 -2.24 -18.05
N ILE A 251 6.44 -1.18 -17.35
CA ILE A 251 5.55 -0.17 -17.92
C ILE A 251 6.37 0.85 -18.72
N SER A 252 6.20 0.77 -20.05
CA SER A 252 6.85 1.62 -21.03
C SER A 252 5.87 2.03 -22.14
N SER A 253 6.27 2.97 -23.00
CA SER A 253 5.49 3.34 -24.19
C SER A 253 5.22 2.13 -25.11
N LYS A 254 6.16 1.19 -25.17
CA LYS A 254 6.01 -0.08 -25.89
C LYS A 254 4.87 -0.90 -25.30
N THR A 255 4.87 -1.14 -23.99
CA THR A 255 3.81 -1.93 -23.36
C THR A 255 2.47 -1.22 -23.38
N HIS A 256 2.43 0.11 -23.35
CA HIS A 256 1.18 0.85 -23.56
C HIS A 256 0.57 0.57 -24.93
N SER A 257 1.40 0.58 -25.99
CA SER A 257 0.97 0.22 -27.35
C SER A 257 0.51 -1.24 -27.44
N GLU A 258 1.19 -2.17 -26.75
CA GLU A 258 0.80 -3.58 -26.68
C GLU A 258 -0.54 -3.76 -25.95
N ILE A 259 -0.78 -3.03 -24.85
CA ILE A 259 -2.06 -3.04 -24.11
C ILE A 259 -3.19 -2.56 -25.03
N SER A 260 -2.98 -1.44 -25.72
CA SER A 260 -3.96 -0.89 -26.68
C SER A 260 -4.27 -1.87 -27.81
N ALA A 261 -3.25 -2.57 -28.32
CA ALA A 261 -3.42 -3.60 -29.36
C ALA A 261 -4.13 -4.87 -28.84
N ALA A 262 -3.84 -5.29 -27.61
CA ALA A 262 -4.51 -6.42 -26.96
C ALA A 262 -5.96 -6.10 -26.55
N GLY A 263 -6.30 -4.83 -26.40
CA GLY A 263 -7.61 -4.33 -25.99
C GLY A 263 -7.75 -4.13 -24.48
N ASP A 264 -6.96 -4.83 -23.67
CA ASP A 264 -6.90 -4.66 -22.22
C ASP A 264 -5.58 -5.15 -21.60
N LEU A 265 -5.28 -4.65 -20.39
CA LEU A 265 -4.08 -5.01 -19.63
C LEU A 265 -4.04 -6.49 -19.24
N PHE A 266 -5.17 -7.05 -18.80
CA PHE A 266 -5.23 -8.37 -18.19
C PHE A 266 -5.04 -9.47 -19.24
N GLY A 267 -5.58 -9.30 -20.45
CA GLY A 267 -5.32 -10.18 -21.59
C GLY A 267 -3.83 -10.26 -21.92
N LEU A 268 -3.16 -9.11 -21.96
CA LEU A 268 -1.72 -9.04 -22.22
C LEU A 268 -0.89 -9.71 -21.10
N LEU A 269 -1.25 -9.47 -19.84
CA LEU A 269 -0.61 -10.13 -18.69
C LEU A 269 -0.75 -11.66 -18.74
N ALA A 270 -1.93 -12.15 -19.14
CA ALA A 270 -2.19 -13.58 -19.30
C ALA A 270 -1.38 -14.17 -20.47
N GLU A 271 -1.35 -13.51 -21.62
CA GLU A 271 -0.58 -13.93 -22.79
C GLU A 271 0.92 -14.05 -22.48
N LYS A 272 1.47 -13.03 -21.82
CA LYS A 272 2.90 -12.96 -21.48
C LYS A 272 3.29 -13.76 -20.25
N LYS A 273 2.31 -14.29 -19.52
CA LYS A 273 2.50 -14.87 -18.17
C LYS A 273 3.29 -13.93 -17.26
N ALA A 274 2.95 -12.65 -17.33
CA ALA A 274 3.71 -11.62 -16.65
C ALA A 274 3.13 -11.32 -15.27
N PHE A 275 4.01 -10.84 -14.39
CA PHE A 275 3.72 -10.29 -13.07
C PHE A 275 3.67 -8.77 -13.21
N TYR A 276 2.48 -8.20 -13.02
CA TYR A 276 2.29 -6.75 -13.03
C TYR A 276 3.01 -6.11 -11.84
N PRO A 277 3.50 -4.86 -11.98
CA PRO A 277 4.15 -4.17 -10.88
C PRO A 277 3.31 -4.09 -9.60
N LEU A 278 4.01 -3.91 -8.48
CA LEU A 278 3.43 -4.07 -7.15
C LEU A 278 2.28 -3.10 -6.88
N SER A 279 1.20 -3.63 -6.30
CA SER A 279 0.01 -2.86 -5.91
C SER A 279 -0.10 -2.58 -4.42
N PHE A 280 0.66 -3.29 -3.61
CA PHE A 280 0.71 -3.10 -2.17
C PHE A 280 2.08 -3.52 -1.63
N HIS A 281 2.53 -2.79 -0.62
CA HIS A 281 3.72 -3.07 0.15
C HIS A 281 3.45 -2.84 1.64
N PHE A 282 3.87 -3.79 2.45
CA PHE A 282 3.99 -3.66 3.88
C PHE A 282 5.30 -4.27 4.36
N GLU A 283 5.87 -3.70 5.41
CA GLU A 283 7.06 -4.21 6.06
C GLU A 283 6.99 -3.92 7.56
N ASP A 284 7.34 -4.91 8.36
CA ASP A 284 7.66 -4.75 9.78
C ASP A 284 8.94 -5.50 10.16
N ASP A 285 9.15 -5.76 11.46
CA ASP A 285 10.38 -6.39 11.95
C ASP A 285 10.48 -7.87 11.54
N ASP A 286 9.37 -8.53 11.28
CA ASP A 286 9.30 -9.97 11.01
C ASP A 286 9.04 -10.29 9.53
N PHE A 287 8.27 -9.43 8.84
CA PHE A 287 7.76 -9.72 7.49
C PHE A 287 7.92 -8.56 6.50
N ILE A 288 8.01 -8.92 5.22
CA ILE A 288 7.68 -8.04 4.09
C ILE A 288 6.51 -8.71 3.36
N VAL A 289 5.48 -7.94 3.01
CA VAL A 289 4.33 -8.42 2.27
C VAL A 289 4.13 -7.58 1.02
N LEU A 290 4.05 -8.24 -0.13
CA LEU A 290 3.91 -7.64 -1.44
C LEU A 290 2.66 -8.21 -2.14
N ARG A 291 1.98 -7.36 -2.91
CA ARG A 291 0.84 -7.79 -3.76
C ARG A 291 1.08 -7.44 -5.21
N GLY A 292 0.78 -8.36 -6.12
CA GLY A 292 0.71 -8.08 -7.55
C GLY A 292 -0.30 -8.95 -8.27
N LEU A 293 -0.43 -8.74 -9.58
CA LEU A 293 -1.23 -9.58 -10.46
C LEU A 293 -0.31 -10.45 -11.30
N HIS A 294 -0.61 -11.74 -11.42
CA HIS A 294 0.13 -12.70 -12.23
C HIS A 294 -0.80 -13.35 -13.26
N GLU A 295 -0.34 -13.51 -14.50
CA GLU A 295 -1.08 -14.17 -15.59
C GLU A 295 -2.54 -13.68 -15.73
N GLY A 296 -2.71 -12.36 -15.86
CA GLY A 296 -4.02 -11.72 -15.99
C GLY A 296 -4.51 -11.13 -14.68
N THR A 297 -5.53 -11.72 -14.08
CA THR A 297 -6.18 -11.21 -12.86
C THR A 297 -5.87 -12.03 -11.61
N LYS A 298 -4.96 -13.01 -11.67
CA LYS A 298 -4.64 -13.82 -10.49
C LYS A 298 -3.85 -12.97 -9.51
N ARG A 299 -4.50 -12.56 -8.44
CA ARG A 299 -3.87 -11.74 -7.41
C ARG A 299 -3.03 -12.61 -6.50
N LYS A 300 -1.74 -12.29 -6.46
CA LYS A 300 -0.73 -12.98 -5.66
C LYS A 300 -0.34 -12.12 -4.47
N GLU A 301 -0.26 -12.76 -3.31
CA GLU A 301 0.28 -12.18 -2.08
C GLU A 301 1.57 -12.93 -1.76
N LEU A 302 2.67 -12.18 -1.71
CA LEU A 302 4.00 -12.70 -1.43
C LEU A 302 4.37 -12.26 -0.02
N VAL A 303 4.73 -13.21 0.83
CA VAL A 303 5.14 -12.94 2.21
C VAL A 303 6.58 -13.44 2.37
N PHE A 304 7.47 -12.51 2.66
CA PHE A 304 8.85 -12.80 3.05
C PHE A 304 8.98 -12.81 4.56
N ARG A 305 9.54 -13.89 5.08
CA ARG A 305 9.82 -14.08 6.50
C ARG A 305 11.28 -13.73 6.75
N LYS A 306 11.55 -12.60 7.40
CA LYS A 306 12.91 -12.07 7.59
C LYS A 306 13.80 -13.04 8.38
N LYS A 307 13.26 -13.66 9.43
CA LYS A 307 14.00 -14.58 10.30
C LYS A 307 14.48 -15.86 9.59
N SER A 308 13.65 -16.42 8.71
CA SER A 308 13.99 -17.64 7.97
C SER A 308 14.52 -17.37 6.56
N ASN A 309 14.50 -16.10 6.12
CA ASN A 309 14.88 -15.68 4.76
C ASN A 309 14.13 -16.48 3.69
N LEU A 310 12.81 -16.62 3.85
CA LEU A 310 11.96 -17.45 2.99
C LEU A 310 10.80 -16.64 2.44
N TRP A 311 10.58 -16.74 1.14
CA TRP A 311 9.35 -16.29 0.49
C TRP A 311 8.32 -17.42 0.46
N THR A 312 7.06 -17.06 0.70
CA THR A 312 5.89 -17.88 0.39
C THR A 312 4.93 -17.07 -0.45
N ILE A 313 4.21 -17.70 -1.37
CA ILE A 313 3.23 -17.05 -2.23
C ILE A 313 1.86 -17.71 -2.07
N THR A 314 0.79 -16.94 -2.16
CA THR A 314 -0.57 -17.48 -2.14
C THR A 314 -1.47 -16.76 -3.13
N ASP A 315 -2.42 -17.51 -3.69
CA ASP A 315 -3.56 -16.95 -4.41
C ASP A 315 -4.60 -16.43 -3.42
N VAL A 316 -5.06 -15.20 -3.66
CA VAL A 316 -6.11 -14.61 -2.84
C VAL A 316 -7.21 -14.05 -3.72
N THR A 317 -8.46 -14.38 -3.38
CA THR A 317 -9.66 -13.86 -4.08
C THR A 317 -9.67 -12.33 -4.10
N ASN A 318 -10.17 -11.71 -5.16
CA ASN A 318 -10.17 -10.25 -5.31
C ASN A 318 -10.92 -9.51 -4.18
N ASP A 319 -11.79 -10.21 -3.47
CA ASP A 319 -12.64 -9.67 -2.42
C ASP A 319 -12.02 -9.71 -1.03
N PHE A 320 -10.96 -10.50 -0.82
CA PHE A 320 -10.21 -10.47 0.43
C PHE A 320 -9.15 -9.37 0.37
N ASN A 321 -8.81 -8.68 1.44
CA ASN A 321 -7.67 -7.76 1.43
C ASN A 321 -6.94 -7.86 2.76
N PHE A 322 -5.62 -7.99 2.72
CA PHE A 322 -4.78 -7.79 3.90
C PHE A 322 -4.65 -6.30 4.22
N TYR A 323 -4.85 -5.95 5.49
CA TYR A 323 -4.64 -4.62 6.05
C TYR A 323 -3.59 -4.72 7.14
N LEU A 324 -2.36 -4.49 6.74
CA LEU A 324 -1.19 -4.75 7.59
C LEU A 324 -0.67 -3.50 8.31
N CYS A 325 -1.30 -2.33 8.11
CA CYS A 325 -0.87 -1.11 8.77
C CYS A 325 -0.87 -1.27 10.30
N LYS A 326 0.12 -0.68 10.99
CA LYS A 326 0.21 -0.75 12.47
C LYS A 326 -1.06 -0.22 13.14
N ALA A 327 -1.63 0.86 12.60
CA ALA A 327 -2.90 1.40 13.05
C ALA A 327 -4.08 0.43 12.86
N SER A 328 -3.88 -0.69 12.16
CA SER A 328 -4.86 -1.76 11.95
C SER A 328 -4.58 -3.00 12.81
N LEU A 329 -3.55 -2.99 13.67
CA LEU A 329 -3.25 -4.13 14.56
C LEU A 329 -4.22 -4.18 15.74
N ARG A 330 -4.61 -5.40 16.11
CA ARG A 330 -5.39 -5.68 17.31
C ARG A 330 -4.71 -6.77 18.13
N ASP A 331 -4.31 -6.43 19.35
CA ASP A 331 -3.66 -7.39 20.27
C ASP A 331 -2.42 -8.06 19.64
N GLY A 332 -1.68 -7.31 18.81
CA GLY A 332 -0.51 -7.81 18.06
C GLY A 332 -0.84 -8.63 16.81
N ARG A 333 -2.12 -8.79 16.46
CA ARG A 333 -2.57 -9.52 15.27
C ARG A 333 -2.90 -8.58 14.12
N TYR A 334 -2.63 -9.02 12.90
CA TYR A 334 -3.02 -8.33 11.68
C TYR A 334 -4.51 -8.49 11.42
N VAL A 335 -5.05 -7.63 10.54
CA VAL A 335 -6.45 -7.70 10.09
C VAL A 335 -6.50 -7.83 8.57
N GLY A 336 -7.48 -8.58 8.09
CA GLY A 336 -7.92 -8.58 6.70
C GLY A 336 -9.42 -8.34 6.63
N ILE A 337 -9.92 -7.94 5.47
CA ILE A 337 -11.36 -7.88 5.20
C ILE A 337 -11.71 -8.87 4.10
N GLN A 338 -12.84 -9.54 4.24
CA GLN A 338 -13.53 -10.20 3.15
C GLN A 338 -14.75 -9.35 2.80
N ASN A 339 -14.69 -8.65 1.66
CA ASN A 339 -15.78 -7.79 1.18
C ASN A 339 -17.01 -8.58 0.70
N VAL A 340 -16.81 -9.82 0.23
CA VAL A 340 -17.89 -10.74 -0.17
C VAL A 340 -17.93 -11.90 0.82
N PRO A 341 -18.80 -11.88 1.85
CA PRO A 341 -18.78 -12.85 2.94
C PRO A 341 -18.87 -14.30 2.49
N GLY A 342 -19.70 -14.62 1.49
CA GLY A 342 -19.84 -16.01 0.99
C GLY A 342 -18.54 -16.66 0.49
N ASN A 343 -17.52 -15.87 0.14
CA ASN A 343 -16.23 -16.40 -0.30
C ASN A 343 -15.33 -16.83 0.87
N ILE A 344 -15.54 -16.34 2.08
CA ILE A 344 -14.71 -16.73 3.24
C ILE A 344 -14.92 -18.17 3.65
N ILE A 345 -16.16 -18.66 3.58
CA ILE A 345 -16.52 -20.03 3.94
C ILE A 345 -15.78 -21.01 3.04
N LYS A 346 -15.72 -20.71 1.73
CA LYS A 346 -14.99 -21.50 0.74
C LYS A 346 -13.48 -21.44 0.96
N GLN A 347 -12.94 -20.26 1.28
CA GLN A 347 -11.50 -20.08 1.44
C GLN A 347 -10.95 -20.76 2.70
N PHE A 348 -11.77 -20.90 3.73
CA PHE A 348 -11.42 -21.53 5.01
C PHE A 348 -12.09 -22.90 5.23
N SER A 349 -12.69 -23.52 4.20
CA SER A 349 -13.43 -24.79 4.35
C SER A 349 -12.55 -25.94 4.84
N ASP A 350 -11.30 -26.00 4.36
CA ASP A 350 -10.33 -27.04 4.69
C ASP A 350 -9.32 -26.58 5.76
N ALA A 351 -9.54 -25.41 6.36
CA ALA A 351 -8.66 -24.87 7.38
C ALA A 351 -8.75 -25.68 8.68
N ASP A 352 -7.62 -25.89 9.34
CA ASP A 352 -7.58 -26.53 10.67
C ASP A 352 -8.06 -25.54 11.75
N LEU A 353 -9.37 -25.41 11.85
CA LEU A 353 -10.05 -24.51 12.78
C LEU A 353 -10.52 -25.26 14.03
N ASN A 354 -10.35 -24.62 15.18
CA ASN A 354 -10.94 -25.08 16.45
C ASN A 354 -12.48 -24.91 16.44
N ALA A 355 -13.16 -25.47 17.45
CA ALA A 355 -14.62 -25.48 17.52
C ALA A 355 -15.23 -24.05 17.45
N ASN A 356 -14.66 -23.10 18.19
CA ASN A 356 -15.15 -21.72 18.24
C ASN A 356 -14.93 -21.00 16.90
N GLN A 357 -13.80 -21.24 16.23
CA GLN A 357 -13.51 -20.67 14.91
C GLN A 357 -14.45 -21.24 13.84
N LYS A 358 -14.76 -22.54 13.89
CA LYS A 358 -15.74 -23.17 12.99
C LYS A 358 -17.14 -22.63 13.23
N GLU A 359 -17.54 -22.48 14.48
CA GLU A 359 -18.83 -21.88 14.84
C GLU A 359 -18.93 -20.44 14.31
N ALA A 360 -17.90 -19.62 14.52
CA ALA A 360 -17.84 -18.25 14.01
C ALA A 360 -17.91 -18.21 12.47
N LEU A 361 -17.15 -19.07 11.77
CA LEU A 361 -17.17 -19.17 10.31
C LEU A 361 -18.56 -19.58 9.78
N ASN A 362 -19.19 -20.58 10.41
CA ASN A 362 -20.51 -21.08 10.03
C ASN A 362 -21.65 -20.08 10.36
N GLY A 363 -21.41 -19.16 11.29
CA GLY A 363 -22.36 -18.10 11.65
C GLY A 363 -22.38 -16.91 10.68
N ILE A 364 -21.46 -16.85 9.72
CA ILE A 364 -21.36 -15.76 8.75
C ILE A 364 -22.54 -15.81 7.78
N LYS A 365 -23.23 -14.68 7.64
CA LYS A 365 -24.30 -14.50 6.66
C LYS A 365 -23.70 -14.08 5.31
N GLU A 366 -23.98 -14.81 4.25
CA GLU A 366 -23.40 -14.56 2.92
C GLU A 366 -23.83 -13.21 2.32
N ASP A 367 -25.03 -12.75 2.64
CA ASP A 367 -25.63 -11.48 2.22
C ASP A 367 -25.39 -10.33 3.22
N GLY A 368 -24.57 -10.58 4.24
CA GLY A 368 -24.22 -9.59 5.25
C GLY A 368 -23.18 -8.58 4.78
N ASN A 369 -22.85 -7.66 5.69
CA ASN A 369 -21.69 -6.78 5.53
C ASN A 369 -20.37 -7.58 5.56
N PRO A 370 -19.26 -6.94 5.14
CA PRO A 370 -17.93 -7.55 5.12
C PRO A 370 -17.52 -8.22 6.44
N VAL A 371 -16.63 -9.20 6.34
CA VAL A 371 -16.10 -9.94 7.49
C VAL A 371 -14.66 -9.55 7.74
N LEU A 372 -14.34 -9.14 8.96
CA LEU A 372 -12.97 -8.95 9.40
C LEU A 372 -12.35 -10.29 9.81
N VAL A 373 -11.11 -10.51 9.38
CA VAL A 373 -10.29 -11.68 9.72
C VAL A 373 -9.07 -11.21 10.47
N PHE A 374 -8.98 -11.52 11.76
CA PHE A 374 -7.76 -11.26 12.53
C PHE A 374 -6.88 -12.50 12.52
N TYR A 375 -5.58 -12.34 12.30
CA TYR A 375 -4.66 -13.46 12.13
C TYR A 375 -3.21 -13.09 12.46
N ASN A 376 -2.37 -14.12 12.57
CA ASN A 376 -0.91 -14.03 12.54
C ASN A 376 -0.37 -14.71 11.28
N PHE A 377 0.76 -14.29 10.75
CA PHE A 377 1.46 -15.10 9.74
C PHE A 377 2.03 -16.37 10.40
N ASN A 378 1.96 -17.49 9.67
CA ASN A 378 2.25 -18.83 10.22
C ASN A 378 3.71 -19.04 10.65
#